data_AF-A0A8H7E2N5-F1
#
_entry.id   AF-A0A8H7E2N5-F1
#
_cell.length_a   1.000
_cell.length_b   1.000
_cell.length_c   1.000
_cell.angle_alpha   90.00
_cell.angle_beta   90.00
_cell.angle_gamma   90.00
#
_symmetry.space_group_name_H-M   'P 1'
#
loop_
_entity.id
_entity.type
_entity.pdbx_description
1 polymer ?
#
loop_
_entity_poly.entity_id
_entity_poly.type
_entity_poly.pdbx_seq_one_letter_code
_entity_poly.pdbx_strand_id
1 'polypeptide(L)'
;MRMFTEFAYWDISFWVAFLFTIGCLIFIVASFFYWLPVAYPSTKFPKETTIGGGVLFFVGATLFQVGAIFLVFEAVNENQKGCFGWAVREVFYEADPSSCTHHHQRKHQGNDQLLHPRWQWWPSWKEISTHYIHGIGFIANISLAVGATIFYISGILVLPGIYSHLIQGVLWGVYWLSYLVGSVLFVFSGILLLLETQEKWYKPAPNVIGWHAGVWNLIGAVGWILSASFDYCSASWCEYQSDLTLLWASVAYTIGSIILWYEALDKYPVYTKKT
;
A
#
# COMPACT_ATOMS: atom_id res chain seq x y z
N MET A 1 -5.37 -8.95 19.82
CA MET A 1 -6.39 -10.00 19.62
C MET A 1 -7.41 -9.64 18.53
N ARG A 2 -7.73 -8.34 18.32
CA ARG A 2 -8.74 -7.87 17.34
C ARG A 2 -8.54 -8.33 15.89
N MET A 3 -7.30 -8.40 15.39
CA MET A 3 -7.01 -8.88 14.02
C MET A 3 -7.59 -10.26 13.68
N PHE A 4 -7.81 -11.12 14.66
CA PHE A 4 -8.35 -12.47 14.45
C PHE A 4 -9.80 -12.63 14.95
N THR A 5 -10.39 -11.57 15.52
CA THR A 5 -11.71 -11.64 16.16
C THR A 5 -12.70 -10.63 15.60
N GLU A 6 -12.24 -9.59 14.90
CA GLU A 6 -13.06 -8.51 14.38
C GLU A 6 -12.92 -8.39 12.86
N PHE A 7 -14.06 -8.36 12.16
CA PHE A 7 -14.13 -8.19 10.72
C PHE A 7 -14.92 -6.91 10.41
N ALA A 8 -14.21 -5.79 10.30
CA ALA A 8 -14.79 -4.46 10.10
C ALA A 8 -15.20 -4.24 8.63
N TYR A 9 -16.14 -5.05 8.13
CA TYR A 9 -16.57 -5.05 6.71
C TYR A 9 -17.15 -3.71 6.24
N TRP A 10 -17.53 -2.81 7.16
CA TRP A 10 -18.05 -1.49 6.86
C TRP A 10 -16.95 -0.42 6.72
N ASP A 11 -15.73 -0.68 7.18
CA ASP A 11 -14.63 0.28 7.11
C ASP A 11 -13.79 0.06 5.85
N ILE A 12 -13.61 1.13 5.09
CA ILE A 12 -12.80 1.14 3.87
C ILE A 12 -11.31 1.03 4.23
N SER A 13 -10.86 1.62 5.35
CA SER A 13 -9.47 1.49 5.80
C SER A 13 -9.12 0.02 6.05
N PHE A 14 -10.07 -0.74 6.61
CA PHE A 14 -9.94 -2.18 6.80
C PHE A 14 -9.78 -2.90 5.46
N TRP A 15 -10.63 -2.61 4.47
CA TRP A 15 -10.55 -3.25 3.16
C TRP A 15 -9.26 -2.93 2.41
N VAL A 16 -8.80 -1.68 2.45
CA VAL A 16 -7.52 -1.27 1.85
C VAL A 16 -6.39 -2.10 2.43
N ALA A 17 -6.26 -2.12 3.77
CA ALA A 17 -5.19 -2.83 4.43
C ALA A 17 -5.29 -4.35 4.22
N PHE A 18 -6.49 -4.93 4.32
CA PHE A 18 -6.74 -6.34 4.08
C PHE A 18 -6.33 -6.76 2.66
N LEU A 19 -6.78 -6.03 1.64
CA LEU A 19 -6.48 -6.36 0.24
C LEU A 19 -4.98 -6.25 -0.07
N PHE A 20 -4.29 -5.23 0.46
CA PHE A 20 -2.84 -5.11 0.34
C PHE A 20 -2.13 -6.27 1.05
N THR A 21 -2.52 -6.62 2.27
CA THR A 21 -1.94 -7.75 3.00
C THR A 21 -2.11 -9.07 2.24
N ILE A 22 -3.31 -9.40 1.80
CA ILE A 22 -3.55 -10.66 1.08
C ILE A 22 -2.85 -10.65 -0.28
N GLY A 23 -2.88 -9.54 -1.01
CA GLY A 23 -2.16 -9.37 -2.27
C GLY A 23 -0.66 -9.61 -2.12
N CYS A 24 -0.03 -9.02 -1.10
CA CYS A 24 1.40 -9.19 -0.84
C CYS A 24 1.77 -10.58 -0.34
N LEU A 25 0.90 -11.23 0.45
CA LEU A 25 1.09 -12.66 0.81
C LEU A 25 1.10 -13.55 -0.44
N ILE A 26 0.23 -13.27 -1.41
CA ILE A 26 0.22 -13.98 -2.68
C ILE A 26 1.48 -13.68 -3.49
N PHE A 27 1.96 -12.43 -3.49
CA PHE A 27 3.23 -12.08 -4.14
C PHE A 27 4.43 -12.82 -3.51
N ILE A 28 4.44 -13.04 -2.20
CA ILE A 28 5.48 -13.88 -1.56
C ILE A 28 5.46 -15.29 -2.19
N VAL A 29 4.30 -15.94 -2.27
CA VAL A 29 4.21 -17.28 -2.87
C VAL A 29 4.59 -17.27 -4.36
N ALA A 30 4.12 -16.28 -5.12
CA ALA A 30 4.47 -16.12 -6.53
C ALA A 30 5.99 -15.96 -6.71
N SER A 31 6.62 -15.11 -5.90
CA SER A 31 8.06 -14.85 -5.91
C SER A 31 8.88 -16.08 -5.51
N PHE A 32 8.37 -16.93 -4.61
CA PHE A 32 8.99 -18.22 -4.33
C PHE A 32 8.99 -19.13 -5.57
N PHE A 33 7.91 -19.17 -6.34
CA PHE A 33 7.87 -19.95 -7.58
C PHE A 33 8.78 -19.40 -8.69
N TYR A 34 9.16 -18.13 -8.64
CA TYR A 34 10.19 -17.58 -9.52
C TYR A 34 11.60 -17.89 -9.00
N TRP A 35 11.86 -17.53 -7.74
CA TRP A 35 13.21 -17.58 -7.16
C TRP A 35 13.72 -18.99 -6.88
N LEU A 36 12.86 -19.87 -6.34
CA LEU A 36 13.27 -21.21 -5.89
C LEU A 36 13.90 -22.06 -7.00
N PRO A 37 13.33 -22.17 -8.22
CA PRO A 37 13.95 -22.95 -9.30
C PRO A 37 15.27 -22.34 -9.83
N VAL A 38 15.50 -21.04 -9.61
CA VAL A 38 16.78 -20.38 -9.94
C VAL A 38 17.83 -20.68 -8.87
N ALA A 39 17.45 -20.59 -7.59
CA ALA A 39 18.33 -20.83 -6.46
C ALA A 39 18.68 -22.32 -6.26
N TYR A 40 17.69 -23.19 -6.44
CA TYR A 40 17.79 -24.65 -6.26
C TYR A 40 17.17 -25.38 -7.44
N PRO A 41 17.88 -25.51 -8.58
CA PRO A 41 17.34 -26.13 -9.80
C PRO A 41 16.82 -27.57 -9.63
N SER A 42 17.26 -28.29 -8.60
CA SER A 42 16.79 -29.63 -8.27
C SER A 42 15.34 -29.70 -7.80
N THR A 43 14.74 -28.58 -7.37
CA THR A 43 13.33 -28.53 -6.94
C THR A 43 12.36 -28.22 -8.09
N LYS A 44 12.89 -27.90 -9.28
CA LYS A 44 12.11 -27.40 -10.41
C LYS A 44 11.06 -28.42 -10.87
N PHE A 45 9.83 -27.97 -11.03
CA PHE A 45 8.75 -28.80 -11.58
C PHE A 45 8.02 -28.13 -12.77
N PRO A 46 7.32 -28.92 -13.61
CA PRO A 46 6.67 -28.39 -14.79
C PRO A 46 5.66 -27.28 -14.45
N LYS A 47 5.75 -26.15 -15.17
CA LYS A 47 4.84 -24.99 -15.07
C LYS A 47 4.89 -24.22 -13.75
N GLU A 48 5.93 -24.44 -12.94
CA GLU A 48 6.17 -23.73 -11.68
C GLU A 48 6.18 -22.20 -11.86
N THR A 49 7.07 -21.67 -12.72
CA THR A 49 7.17 -20.22 -12.94
C THR A 49 6.00 -19.66 -13.75
N THR A 50 5.57 -20.36 -14.80
CA THR A 50 4.58 -19.85 -15.76
C THR A 50 3.15 -19.90 -15.24
N ILE A 51 2.72 -20.99 -14.61
CA ILE A 51 1.39 -21.09 -14.00
C ILE A 51 1.45 -20.68 -12.54
N GLY A 52 2.32 -21.31 -11.74
CA GLY A 52 2.41 -21.03 -10.31
C GLY A 52 2.76 -19.58 -10.04
N GLY A 53 3.91 -19.12 -10.54
CA GLY A 53 4.35 -17.74 -10.42
C GLY A 53 3.40 -16.77 -11.15
N GLY A 54 3.20 -16.97 -12.45
CA GLY A 54 2.44 -16.03 -13.31
C GLY A 54 1.00 -15.80 -12.86
N VAL A 55 0.23 -16.86 -12.59
CA VAL A 55 -1.17 -16.72 -12.17
C VAL A 55 -1.29 -16.11 -10.78
N LEU A 56 -0.45 -16.52 -9.82
CA LEU A 56 -0.47 -15.93 -8.49
C LEU A 56 -0.08 -14.45 -8.53
N PHE A 57 0.93 -14.09 -9.33
CA PHE A 57 1.32 -12.69 -9.50
C PHE A 57 0.17 -11.85 -10.06
N PHE A 58 -0.57 -12.35 -11.07
CA PHE A 58 -1.76 -11.69 -11.57
C PHE A 58 -2.85 -11.52 -10.48
N VAL A 59 -3.12 -12.57 -9.70
CA VAL A 59 -4.13 -12.51 -8.62
C VAL A 59 -3.71 -11.51 -7.54
N GLY A 60 -2.45 -11.53 -7.11
CA GLY A 60 -1.89 -10.56 -6.16
C GLY A 60 -2.01 -9.13 -6.68
N ALA A 61 -1.65 -8.90 -7.94
CA ALA A 61 -1.76 -7.59 -8.58
C ALA A 61 -3.21 -7.11 -8.71
N THR A 62 -4.15 -8.03 -8.95
CA THR A 62 -5.59 -7.71 -9.01
C THR A 62 -6.10 -7.25 -7.64
N LEU A 63 -5.78 -7.97 -6.57
CA LEU A 63 -6.18 -7.57 -5.21
C LEU A 63 -5.56 -6.23 -4.82
N PHE A 64 -4.28 -6.04 -5.14
CA PHE A 64 -3.58 -4.79 -4.92
C PHE A 64 -4.24 -3.62 -5.69
N GLN A 65 -4.66 -3.84 -6.93
CA GLN A 65 -5.39 -2.85 -7.71
C GLN A 65 -6.77 -2.50 -7.11
N VAL A 66 -7.52 -3.50 -6.63
CA VAL A 66 -8.80 -3.25 -5.97
C VAL A 66 -8.60 -2.45 -4.67
N GLY A 67 -7.58 -2.80 -3.88
CA GLY A 67 -7.19 -2.05 -2.69
C GLY A 67 -6.82 -0.59 -3.02
N ALA A 68 -6.10 -0.36 -4.12
CA ALA A 68 -5.77 0.97 -4.60
C ALA A 68 -6.99 1.81 -4.98
N ILE A 69 -8.03 1.20 -5.57
CA ILE A 69 -9.29 1.90 -5.86
C ILE A 69 -9.99 2.33 -4.56
N PHE A 70 -10.02 1.43 -3.56
CA PHE A 70 -10.59 1.76 -2.25
C PHE A 70 -9.79 2.84 -1.52
N LEU A 71 -8.47 2.86 -1.70
CA LEU A 71 -7.62 3.91 -1.15
C LEU A 71 -7.96 5.29 -1.74
N VAL A 72 -8.31 5.37 -3.02
CA VAL A 72 -8.82 6.63 -3.62
C VAL A 72 -10.11 7.06 -2.94
N PHE A 73 -11.05 6.14 -2.73
CA PHE A 73 -12.30 6.45 -2.03
C PHE A 73 -12.05 6.89 -0.58
N GLU A 74 -11.09 6.27 0.11
CA GLU A 74 -10.68 6.68 1.45
C GLU A 74 -10.11 8.10 1.45
N ALA A 75 -9.15 8.40 0.57
CA ALA A 75 -8.49 9.70 0.48
C ALA A 75 -9.48 10.85 0.17
N VAL A 76 -10.50 10.59 -0.65
CA VAL A 76 -11.55 11.57 -0.97
C VAL A 76 -12.51 11.81 0.21
N ASN A 77 -12.60 10.86 1.14
CA ASN A 77 -13.49 10.94 2.31
C ASN A 77 -12.74 11.19 3.63
N GLU A 78 -11.44 11.46 3.57
CA GLU A 78 -10.56 11.62 4.74
C GLU A 78 -10.97 12.82 5.62
N ASN A 79 -11.53 13.88 5.02
CA ASN A 79 -12.12 15.01 5.77
C ASN A 79 -13.36 14.63 6.61
N GLN A 80 -13.84 13.39 6.51
CA GLN A 80 -15.00 12.87 7.26
C GLN A 80 -14.62 11.79 8.29
N LYS A 81 -13.38 11.30 8.29
CA LYS A 81 -12.90 10.24 9.18
C LYS A 81 -11.82 10.79 10.11
N GLY A 82 -12.12 10.80 11.41
CA GLY A 82 -11.21 11.28 12.44
C GLY A 82 -9.84 10.58 12.43
N CYS A 83 -8.81 11.38 12.72
CA CYS A 83 -7.48 11.06 13.24
C CYS A 83 -6.82 9.75 12.77
N PHE A 84 -6.05 9.86 11.68
CA PHE A 84 -5.00 8.90 11.32
C PHE A 84 -3.77 9.08 12.25
N GLY A 85 -3.18 8.00 12.79
CA GLY A 85 -1.79 8.00 13.26
C GLY A 85 -1.43 8.25 14.74
N TRP A 86 -2.34 8.29 15.73
CA TRP A 86 -1.97 8.63 17.13
C TRP A 86 -2.13 7.53 18.19
N ALA A 87 -2.49 6.30 17.81
CA ALA A 87 -2.88 5.22 18.72
C ALA A 87 -1.83 4.77 19.77
N VAL A 88 -0.60 5.31 19.77
CA VAL A 88 0.40 5.04 20.84
C VAL A 88 0.51 6.17 21.86
N ARG A 89 0.14 7.42 21.51
CA ARG A 89 0.27 8.54 22.46
C ARG A 89 -0.79 8.50 23.56
N GLU A 90 -1.91 7.81 23.31
CA GLU A 90 -3.01 7.62 24.27
C GLU A 90 -2.70 6.60 25.37
N VAL A 91 -1.72 5.71 25.17
CA VAL A 91 -1.32 4.73 26.21
C VAL A 91 -0.42 5.38 27.27
N PHE A 92 0.18 6.54 26.99
CA PHE A 92 1.12 7.21 27.89
C PHE A 92 0.65 8.56 28.43
N TYR A 93 -0.38 9.17 27.85
CA TYR A 93 -0.97 10.42 28.35
C TYR A 93 -2.49 10.33 28.28
N GLU A 94 -3.17 10.46 29.43
CA GLU A 94 -4.60 10.71 29.50
C GLU A 94 -4.90 12.03 28.79
N ALA A 95 -5.47 11.95 27.59
CA ALA A 95 -5.93 13.11 26.86
C ALA A 95 -7.46 13.25 27.01
N ASP A 96 -7.87 14.45 27.41
CA ASP A 96 -9.27 14.90 27.47
C ASP A 96 -9.92 14.81 26.07
N PRO A 97 -11.14 14.25 25.92
CA PRO A 97 -11.89 14.24 24.65
C PRO A 97 -12.08 15.62 24.00
N SER A 98 -11.83 16.71 24.74
CA SER A 98 -11.80 18.08 24.22
C SER A 98 -10.50 18.45 23.46
N SER A 99 -9.48 17.59 23.50
CA SER A 99 -8.16 17.84 22.92
C SER A 99 -7.97 17.33 21.50
N CYS A 100 -9.05 17.02 20.77
CA CYS A 100 -9.03 17.07 19.30
C CYS A 100 -8.95 18.54 18.82
N THR A 101 -7.97 19.28 19.32
CA THR A 101 -7.59 20.61 18.84
C THR A 101 -6.51 20.44 17.79
N HIS A 102 -6.91 20.43 16.53
CA HIS A 102 -5.98 20.56 15.42
C HIS A 102 -5.20 21.87 15.60
N HIS A 103 -3.86 21.79 15.59
CA HIS A 103 -3.00 22.98 15.50
C HIS A 103 -3.11 23.72 14.14
N HIS A 104 -4.08 23.33 13.31
CA HIS A 104 -4.45 23.96 12.03
C HIS A 104 -5.80 24.69 12.04
N GLN A 105 -6.54 24.73 13.17
CA GLN A 105 -7.73 25.58 13.23
C GLN A 105 -7.30 27.03 13.50
N ARG A 106 -6.96 27.76 12.43
CA ARG A 106 -6.95 29.23 12.46
C ARG A 106 -8.37 29.66 12.81
N LYS A 107 -8.55 30.23 14.01
CA LYS A 107 -9.84 30.72 14.55
C LYS A 107 -10.66 31.45 13.48
N HIS A 108 -11.61 30.74 12.88
CA HIS A 108 -12.85 31.34 12.43
C HIS A 108 -13.92 30.87 13.40
N GLN A 109 -14.35 31.78 14.27
CA GLN A 109 -15.61 31.66 15.00
C GLN A 109 -16.73 31.75 13.95
N GLY A 110 -17.04 30.61 13.34
CA GLY A 110 -18.22 30.38 12.53
C GLY A 110 -19.06 29.32 13.25
N ASN A 111 -20.32 29.65 13.47
CA ASN A 111 -21.30 28.82 14.18
C ASN A 111 -21.75 27.65 13.28
N ASP A 112 -20.83 26.75 12.92
CA ASP A 112 -21.13 25.65 12.00
C ASP A 112 -21.69 24.47 12.78
N GLN A 113 -23.00 24.31 12.60
CA GLN A 113 -23.78 23.13 12.95
C GLN A 113 -23.04 21.86 12.50
N LEU A 114 -22.98 20.86 13.38
CA LEU A 114 -22.56 19.49 13.11
C LEU A 114 -23.31 18.92 11.88
N LEU A 115 -22.78 19.18 10.69
CA LEU A 115 -23.24 18.57 9.45
C LEU A 115 -22.85 17.10 9.48
N HIS A 116 -23.85 16.22 9.51
CA HIS A 116 -23.67 14.78 9.31
C HIS A 116 -22.80 14.54 8.06
N PRO A 117 -21.62 13.90 8.19
CA PRO A 117 -20.76 13.63 7.04
C PRO A 117 -21.51 12.73 6.06
N ARG A 118 -21.69 13.19 4.81
CA ARG A 118 -22.28 12.40 3.73
C ARG A 118 -21.15 11.84 2.87
N TRP A 119 -21.12 10.52 2.73
CA TRP A 119 -20.21 9.81 1.84
C TRP A 119 -20.19 10.43 0.43
N GLN A 120 -18.99 10.78 -0.04
CA GLN A 120 -18.76 11.37 -1.35
C GLN A 120 -18.08 10.37 -2.28
N TRP A 121 -18.76 10.02 -3.37
CA TRP A 121 -18.22 9.15 -4.42
C TRP A 121 -17.31 9.89 -5.40
N TRP A 122 -17.59 11.17 -5.65
CA TRP A 122 -16.88 12.00 -6.63
C TRP A 122 -16.68 13.40 -6.03
N PRO A 123 -15.44 13.83 -5.74
CA PRO A 123 -15.19 15.18 -5.25
C PRO A 123 -15.36 16.19 -6.38
N SER A 124 -15.77 17.42 -6.04
CA SER A 124 -15.86 18.47 -7.05
C SER A 124 -14.45 18.94 -7.47
N TRP A 125 -14.26 19.30 -8.75
CA TRP A 125 -12.97 19.80 -9.26
C TRP A 125 -12.42 21.00 -8.46
N LYS A 126 -13.32 21.82 -7.91
CA LYS A 126 -12.97 22.96 -7.06
C LYS A 126 -12.39 22.50 -5.72
N GLU A 127 -12.99 21.51 -5.06
CA GLU A 127 -12.47 20.92 -3.81
C GLU A 127 -11.15 20.17 -4.02
N ILE A 128 -11.01 19.44 -5.15
CA ILE A 128 -9.74 18.81 -5.52
C ILE A 128 -8.65 19.88 -5.61
N SER A 129 -8.86 20.91 -6.43
CA SER A 129 -7.86 21.93 -6.73
C SER A 129 -7.48 22.81 -5.54
N THR A 130 -8.39 23.07 -4.60
CA THR A 130 -8.11 24.01 -3.49
C THR A 130 -7.70 23.32 -2.21
N HIS A 131 -8.25 22.14 -1.90
CA HIS A 131 -8.05 21.47 -0.62
C HIS A 131 -7.19 20.21 -0.72
N TYR A 132 -7.53 19.29 -1.62
CA TYR A 132 -6.88 17.98 -1.65
C TYR A 132 -5.45 18.00 -2.20
N ILE A 133 -5.14 18.85 -3.20
CA ILE A 133 -3.78 18.87 -3.79
C ILE A 133 -2.67 19.32 -2.83
N HIS A 134 -3.04 19.92 -1.68
CA HIS A 134 -2.08 20.43 -0.70
C HIS A 134 -1.86 19.46 0.47
N GLY A 135 -2.67 18.40 0.58
CA GLY A 135 -2.53 17.37 1.61
C GLY A 135 -1.49 16.33 1.21
N ILE A 136 -0.47 16.13 2.04
CA ILE A 136 0.61 15.15 1.77
C ILE A 136 0.03 13.74 1.67
N GLY A 137 -0.87 13.32 2.58
CA GLY A 137 -1.52 12.01 2.54
C GLY A 137 -2.39 11.80 1.30
N PHE A 138 -3.15 12.81 0.87
CA PHE A 138 -3.93 12.73 -0.37
C PHE A 138 -3.03 12.51 -1.59
N ILE A 139 -1.95 13.30 -1.73
CA ILE A 139 -0.99 13.12 -2.84
C ILE A 139 -0.35 11.73 -2.75
N ALA A 140 0.00 11.27 -1.56
CA ALA A 140 0.59 9.95 -1.36
C ALA A 140 -0.36 8.83 -1.82
N ASN A 141 -1.62 8.88 -1.40
CA ASN A 141 -2.63 7.88 -1.71
C ASN A 141 -3.00 7.86 -3.19
N ILE A 142 -3.17 9.03 -3.83
CA ILE A 142 -3.38 9.11 -5.28
C ILE A 142 -2.16 8.61 -6.05
N SER A 143 -0.94 8.96 -5.63
CA SER A 143 0.28 8.47 -6.29
C SER A 143 0.39 6.95 -6.19
N LEU A 144 0.06 6.37 -5.02
CA LEU A 144 0.01 4.92 -4.83
C LEU A 144 -1.01 4.28 -5.78
N ALA A 145 -2.20 4.84 -5.89
CA ALA A 145 -3.27 4.28 -6.71
C ALA A 145 -2.96 4.34 -8.21
N VAL A 146 -2.36 5.44 -8.67
CA VAL A 146 -1.85 5.56 -10.04
C VAL A 146 -0.73 4.55 -10.28
N GLY A 147 0.21 4.43 -9.33
CA GLY A 147 1.28 3.44 -9.37
C GLY A 147 0.76 2.02 -9.50
N ALA A 148 -0.27 1.65 -8.72
CA ALA A 148 -0.90 0.34 -8.75
C ALA A 148 -1.55 0.06 -10.10
N THR A 149 -2.22 1.07 -10.67
CA THR A 149 -2.89 0.95 -11.96
C THR A 149 -1.90 0.71 -13.10
N ILE A 150 -0.76 1.39 -13.07
CA ILE A 150 0.31 1.19 -14.05
C ILE A 150 0.96 -0.19 -13.83
N PHE A 151 1.32 -0.52 -12.59
CA PHE A 151 1.89 -1.82 -12.23
C PHE A 151 0.97 -2.98 -12.63
N TYR A 152 -0.34 -2.84 -12.51
CA TYR A 152 -1.30 -3.89 -12.85
C TYR A 152 -1.23 -4.33 -14.32
N ILE A 153 -0.72 -3.48 -15.22
CA ILE A 153 -0.45 -3.85 -16.62
C ILE A 153 0.54 -5.03 -16.68
N SER A 154 1.61 -5.01 -15.87
CA SER A 154 2.55 -6.14 -15.79
C SER A 154 1.86 -7.38 -15.23
N GLY A 155 0.99 -7.22 -14.23
CA GLY A 155 0.16 -8.28 -13.68
C GLY A 155 -0.70 -8.99 -14.73
N ILE A 156 -1.29 -8.27 -15.68
CA ILE A 156 -2.06 -8.89 -16.78
C ILE A 156 -1.11 -9.62 -17.75
N LEU A 157 -0.01 -8.98 -18.12
CA LEU A 157 0.92 -9.46 -19.13
C LEU A 157 1.72 -10.70 -18.69
N VAL A 158 1.84 -10.98 -17.40
CA VAL A 158 2.51 -12.19 -16.88
C VAL A 158 1.68 -13.47 -17.02
N LEU A 159 0.38 -13.35 -17.38
CA LEU A 159 -0.49 -14.52 -17.52
C LEU A 159 0.05 -15.53 -18.57
N PRO A 160 -0.11 -16.83 -18.31
CA PRO A 160 0.29 -17.86 -19.27
C PRO A 160 -0.50 -17.70 -20.57
N GLY A 161 0.19 -17.75 -21.70
CA GLY A 161 -0.38 -17.49 -23.01
C GLY A 161 -0.29 -16.04 -23.47
N ILE A 162 -0.11 -15.06 -22.58
CA ILE A 162 0.24 -13.69 -22.96
C ILE A 162 1.77 -13.55 -22.95
N TYR A 163 2.38 -13.84 -21.80
CA TYR A 163 3.81 -13.66 -21.58
C TYR A 163 4.67 -14.40 -22.61
N SER A 164 4.29 -15.64 -22.97
CA SER A 164 5.00 -16.48 -23.95
C SER A 164 4.99 -15.96 -25.38
N HIS A 165 4.14 -14.98 -25.69
CA HIS A 165 4.00 -14.39 -27.02
C HIS A 165 4.48 -12.94 -27.07
N LEU A 166 5.04 -12.41 -25.98
CA LEU A 166 5.60 -11.06 -25.96
C LEU A 166 6.91 -11.02 -26.73
N ILE A 167 6.96 -10.17 -27.75
CA ILE A 167 8.23 -9.82 -28.40
C ILE A 167 9.08 -8.96 -27.45
N GLN A 168 10.39 -8.97 -27.65
CA GLN A 168 11.34 -8.26 -26.79
C GLN A 168 10.97 -6.78 -26.55
N GLY A 169 10.51 -6.08 -27.60
CA GLY A 169 10.11 -4.68 -27.50
C GLY A 169 8.92 -4.44 -26.56
N VAL A 170 7.94 -5.36 -26.54
CA VAL A 170 6.78 -5.27 -25.62
C VAL A 170 7.19 -5.68 -24.21
N LEU A 171 8.06 -6.69 -24.09
CA LEU A 171 8.60 -7.10 -22.80
C LEU A 171 9.34 -5.93 -22.11
N TRP A 172 10.22 -5.23 -22.83
CA TRP A 172 10.99 -4.13 -22.27
C TRP A 172 10.20 -2.82 -22.16
N GLY A 173 9.41 -2.49 -23.19
CA GLY A 173 8.73 -1.21 -23.31
C GLY A 173 7.36 -1.14 -22.62
N VAL A 174 6.75 -2.28 -22.33
CA VAL A 174 5.42 -2.32 -21.68
C VAL A 174 5.48 -3.10 -20.38
N TYR A 175 5.89 -4.38 -20.41
CA TYR A 175 5.86 -5.24 -19.22
C TYR A 175 6.78 -4.71 -18.11
N TRP A 176 8.09 -4.65 -18.36
CA TRP A 176 9.05 -4.19 -17.37
C TRP A 176 8.95 -2.68 -17.10
N LEU A 177 8.60 -1.89 -18.11
CA LEU A 177 8.48 -0.44 -17.93
C LEU A 177 7.30 -0.09 -17.02
N SER A 178 6.14 -0.72 -17.22
CA SER A 178 4.98 -0.50 -16.37
C SER A 178 5.21 -0.97 -14.93
N TYR A 179 5.88 -2.11 -14.75
CA TYR A 179 6.35 -2.55 -13.45
C TYR A 179 7.25 -1.47 -12.80
N LEU A 180 8.31 -1.04 -13.49
CA LEU A 180 9.26 -0.06 -12.96
C LEU A 180 8.59 1.29 -12.61
N VAL A 181 7.77 1.84 -13.51
CA VAL A 181 7.08 3.12 -13.30
C VAL A 181 6.10 3.03 -12.13
N GLY A 182 5.34 1.93 -12.03
CA GLY A 182 4.46 1.68 -10.88
C GLY A 182 5.23 1.66 -9.56
N SER A 183 6.36 0.93 -9.53
CA SER A 183 7.24 0.84 -8.35
C SER A 183 7.86 2.18 -7.94
N VAL A 184 8.23 3.04 -8.90
CA VAL A 184 8.71 4.41 -8.62
C VAL A 184 7.64 5.24 -7.92
N LEU A 185 6.39 5.14 -8.37
CA LEU A 185 5.26 5.83 -7.73
C LEU A 185 4.96 5.26 -6.34
N PHE A 186 5.16 3.97 -6.11
CA PHE A 186 5.07 3.38 -4.77
C PHE A 186 6.14 3.93 -3.82
N VAL A 187 7.38 4.09 -4.28
CA VAL A 187 8.44 4.71 -3.47
C VAL A 187 8.12 6.16 -3.17
N PHE A 188 7.67 6.92 -4.18
CA PHE A 188 7.26 8.31 -3.98
C PHE A 188 6.13 8.42 -2.95
N SER A 189 5.09 7.60 -3.08
CA SER A 189 4.00 7.51 -2.11
C SER A 189 4.48 7.14 -0.70
N GLY A 190 5.33 6.10 -0.60
CA GLY A 190 5.90 5.65 0.68
C GLY A 190 6.71 6.73 1.39
N ILE A 191 7.47 7.54 0.66
CA ILE A 191 8.18 8.69 1.22
C ILE A 191 7.20 9.73 1.77
N LEU A 192 6.13 10.05 1.05
CA LEU A 192 5.13 11.01 1.50
C LEU A 192 4.37 10.53 2.75
N LEU A 193 3.94 9.26 2.79
CA LEU A 193 3.30 8.65 3.97
C LEU A 193 4.25 8.63 5.17
N LEU A 194 5.54 8.36 4.94
CA LEU A 194 6.55 8.43 6.00
C LEU A 194 6.71 9.85 6.53
N LEU A 195 6.73 10.85 5.64
CA LEU A 195 6.81 12.27 6.00
C LEU A 195 5.57 12.75 6.76
N GLU A 196 4.39 12.22 6.43
CA GLU A 196 3.13 12.54 7.10
C GLU A 196 3.10 12.08 8.57
N THR A 197 3.77 10.98 8.89
CA THR A 197 3.79 10.41 10.24
C THR A 197 4.84 11.03 11.18
N GLN A 198 5.69 11.94 10.69
CA GLN A 198 6.78 12.54 11.47
C GLN A 198 6.67 14.06 11.56
N GLU A 199 7.03 14.62 12.73
CA GLU A 199 6.95 16.07 13.00
C GLU A 199 7.86 16.89 12.06
N LYS A 200 9.02 16.33 11.71
CA LYS A 200 10.03 16.96 10.87
C LYS A 200 10.60 15.91 9.94
N TRP A 201 10.88 16.32 8.69
CA TRP A 201 11.38 15.42 7.65
C TRP A 201 12.66 14.64 8.00
N TYR A 202 13.48 15.17 8.92
CA TYR A 202 14.74 14.57 9.35
C TYR A 202 14.67 13.85 10.70
N LYS A 203 13.52 13.83 11.38
CA LYS A 203 13.36 13.29 12.73
C LYS A 203 12.41 12.09 12.68
N PRO A 204 12.93 10.85 12.58
CA PRO A 204 12.14 9.64 12.63
C PRO A 204 11.19 9.61 13.83
N ALA A 205 10.00 9.01 13.65
CA ALA A 205 8.98 8.86 14.68
C ALA A 205 8.76 7.37 15.04
N PRO A 206 9.76 6.66 15.59
CA PRO A 206 9.66 5.22 15.85
C PRO A 206 8.60 4.86 16.91
N ASN A 207 8.05 5.84 17.62
CA ASN A 207 6.97 5.63 18.59
C ASN A 207 5.57 5.67 17.93
N VAL A 208 5.48 5.96 16.62
CA VAL A 208 4.22 6.04 15.88
C VAL A 208 4.06 4.76 15.07
N ILE A 209 2.93 4.06 15.21
CA ILE A 209 2.66 2.81 14.49
C ILE A 209 2.63 3.03 12.97
N GLY A 210 1.94 4.08 12.52
CA GLY A 210 1.89 4.46 11.10
C GLY A 210 3.28 4.72 10.49
N TRP A 211 4.25 5.17 11.30
CA TRP A 211 5.63 5.36 10.83
C TRP A 211 6.27 4.02 10.45
N HIS A 212 6.07 2.96 11.25
CA HIS A 212 6.57 1.62 10.91
C HIS A 212 5.90 1.05 9.66
N ALA A 213 4.58 1.24 9.52
CA ALA A 213 3.88 0.88 8.28
C ALA A 213 4.50 1.57 7.05
N GLY A 214 4.74 2.89 7.14
CA GLY A 214 5.40 3.67 6.09
C GLY A 214 6.80 3.17 5.75
N VAL A 215 7.63 2.88 6.77
CA VAL A 215 9.00 2.36 6.57
C VAL A 215 9.00 1.02 5.84
N TRP A 216 8.19 0.06 6.31
CA TRP A 216 8.16 -1.29 5.73
C TRP A 216 7.59 -1.28 4.30
N ASN A 217 6.55 -0.50 4.04
CA ASN A 217 6.02 -0.31 2.68
C ASN A 217 7.05 0.37 1.75
N LEU A 218 7.81 1.35 2.25
CA LEU A 218 8.87 2.00 1.47
C LEU A 218 10.01 1.02 1.14
N ILE A 219 10.44 0.21 2.10
CA ILE A 219 11.44 -0.85 1.87
C ILE A 219 10.94 -1.81 0.79
N GLY A 220 9.70 -2.29 0.90
CA GLY A 220 9.07 -3.14 -0.12
C GLY A 220 9.04 -2.48 -1.50
N ALA A 221 8.62 -1.21 -1.58
CA ALA A 221 8.58 -0.46 -2.83
C ALA A 221 9.96 -0.30 -3.49
N VAL A 222 11.02 -0.06 -2.71
CA VAL A 222 12.40 -0.02 -3.21
C VAL A 222 12.81 -1.38 -3.79
N GLY A 223 12.44 -2.48 -3.14
CA GLY A 223 12.70 -3.81 -3.66
C GLY A 223 12.00 -4.09 -4.99
N TRP A 224 10.75 -3.64 -5.16
CA TRP A 224 10.06 -3.75 -6.44
C TRP A 224 10.70 -2.93 -7.56
N ILE A 225 11.31 -1.77 -7.26
CA ILE A 225 12.14 -1.04 -8.24
C ILE A 225 13.35 -1.87 -8.65
N LEU A 226 14.07 -2.43 -7.67
CA LEU A 226 15.27 -3.20 -7.90
C LEU A 226 14.98 -4.46 -8.74
N SER A 227 13.90 -5.20 -8.42
CA SER A 227 13.45 -6.35 -9.22
C SER A 227 13.20 -5.95 -10.67
N ALA A 228 12.32 -4.96 -10.91
CA ALA A 228 12.03 -4.49 -12.26
C ALA A 228 13.28 -3.98 -13.01
N SER A 229 14.25 -3.40 -12.29
CA SER A 229 15.50 -2.90 -12.88
C SER A 229 16.45 -4.03 -13.29
N PHE A 230 16.55 -5.09 -12.49
CA PHE A 230 17.43 -6.23 -12.79
C PHE A 230 16.98 -7.02 -14.01
N ASP A 231 15.70 -6.99 -14.38
CA ASP A 231 15.21 -7.65 -15.59
C ASP A 231 15.58 -6.96 -16.92
N TYR A 232 16.19 -5.78 -16.86
CA TYR A 232 16.85 -5.16 -18.01
C TYR A 232 18.31 -5.59 -18.19
N CYS A 233 18.87 -6.31 -17.20
CA CYS A 233 20.26 -6.72 -17.20
C CYS A 233 20.45 -8.09 -17.88
N SER A 234 21.59 -8.26 -18.56
CA SER A 234 21.96 -9.50 -19.25
C SER A 234 22.95 -10.39 -18.48
N ALA A 235 23.46 -9.94 -17.33
CA ALA A 235 24.39 -10.71 -16.53
C ALA A 235 23.69 -11.90 -15.86
N SER A 236 24.40 -13.01 -15.69
CA SER A 236 23.83 -14.28 -15.20
C SER A 236 23.28 -14.21 -13.77
N TRP A 237 23.69 -13.22 -12.97
CA TRP A 237 23.21 -13.03 -11.60
C TRP A 237 21.93 -12.18 -11.53
N CYS A 238 21.55 -11.51 -12.61
CA CYS A 238 20.46 -10.53 -12.60
C CYS A 238 19.08 -11.19 -12.42
N GLU A 239 18.84 -12.34 -13.05
CA GLU A 239 17.61 -13.13 -12.83
C GLU A 239 17.46 -13.53 -11.35
N TYR A 240 18.52 -14.10 -10.76
CA TYR A 240 18.53 -14.47 -9.33
C TYR A 240 18.25 -13.27 -8.42
N GLN A 241 18.90 -12.12 -8.67
CA GLN A 241 18.69 -10.93 -7.86
C GLN A 241 17.32 -10.31 -8.08
N SER A 242 16.75 -10.37 -9.29
CA SER A 242 15.39 -9.89 -9.53
C SER A 242 14.39 -10.66 -8.69
N ASP A 243 14.40 -11.99 -8.79
CA ASP A 243 13.43 -12.84 -8.12
C ASP A 243 13.60 -12.81 -6.59
N LEU A 244 14.86 -12.82 -6.11
CA LEU A 244 15.15 -12.68 -4.67
C LEU A 244 14.64 -11.34 -4.14
N THR A 245 14.80 -10.29 -4.95
CA THR A 245 14.39 -8.95 -4.57
C THR A 245 12.88 -8.81 -4.53
N LEU A 246 12.18 -9.36 -5.53
CA LEU A 246 10.72 -9.46 -5.51
C LEU A 246 10.23 -10.21 -4.25
N LEU A 247 10.94 -11.26 -3.83
CA LEU A 247 10.58 -12.02 -2.63
C LEU A 247 10.69 -11.18 -1.35
N TRP A 248 11.85 -10.61 -1.05
CA TRP A 248 12.00 -9.82 0.17
C TRP A 248 11.17 -8.52 0.12
N ALA A 249 10.98 -7.94 -1.07
CA ALA A 249 10.10 -6.78 -1.26
C ALA A 249 8.67 -7.09 -0.84
N SER A 250 8.16 -8.24 -1.28
CA SER A 250 6.82 -8.72 -0.95
C SER A 250 6.66 -8.99 0.55
N VAL A 251 7.70 -9.55 1.19
CA VAL A 251 7.73 -9.73 2.66
C VAL A 251 7.69 -8.38 3.39
N ALA A 252 8.54 -7.44 3.00
CA ALA A 252 8.61 -6.12 3.63
C ALA A 252 7.27 -5.37 3.50
N TYR A 253 6.68 -5.35 2.30
CA TYR A 253 5.39 -4.71 2.06
C TYR A 253 4.25 -5.40 2.83
N THR A 254 4.30 -6.72 2.97
CA THR A 254 3.34 -7.48 3.79
C THR A 254 3.40 -7.03 5.25
N ILE A 255 4.59 -6.84 5.81
CA ILE A 255 4.75 -6.35 7.19
C ILE A 255 4.08 -4.98 7.35
N GLY A 256 4.36 -4.03 6.46
CA GLY A 256 3.76 -2.71 6.52
C GLY A 256 2.23 -2.73 6.36
N SER A 257 1.72 -3.58 5.47
CA SER A 257 0.27 -3.76 5.27
C SER A 257 -0.43 -4.40 6.47
N ILE A 258 0.21 -5.37 7.14
CA ILE A 258 -0.32 -5.94 8.41
C ILE A 258 -0.39 -4.87 9.50
N ILE A 259 0.60 -3.96 9.57
CA ILE A 259 0.58 -2.84 10.52
C ILE A 259 -0.59 -1.89 10.21
N LEU A 260 -0.82 -1.56 8.93
CA LEU A 260 -2.00 -0.77 8.52
C LEU A 260 -3.31 -1.48 8.86
N TRP A 261 -3.36 -2.81 8.72
CA TRP A 261 -4.55 -3.59 9.07
C TRP A 261 -4.80 -3.57 10.58
N TYR A 262 -3.75 -3.70 11.38
CA TYR A 262 -3.83 -3.52 12.82
C TYR A 262 -4.35 -2.12 13.19
N GLU A 263 -3.84 -1.06 12.56
CA GLU A 263 -4.27 0.32 12.80
C GLU A 263 -5.74 0.55 12.42
N ALA A 264 -6.20 0.00 11.29
CA ALA A 264 -7.59 0.12 10.87
C ALA A 264 -8.58 -0.49 11.89
N LEU A 265 -8.20 -1.56 12.57
CA LEU A 265 -9.04 -2.20 13.59
C LEU A 265 -9.00 -1.48 14.94
N ASP A 266 -7.95 -0.73 15.24
CA ASP A 266 -7.83 -0.03 16.52
C ASP A 266 -8.64 1.27 16.58
N LYS A 267 -9.16 1.76 15.44
CA LYS A 267 -10.00 2.96 15.32
C LYS A 267 -11.31 2.91 16.12
N TYR A 268 -11.74 1.75 16.62
CA TYR A 268 -13.01 1.57 17.31
C TYR A 268 -12.84 0.98 18.72
N PRO A 269 -12.63 1.79 19.77
CA PRO A 269 -12.67 1.30 21.14
C PRO A 269 -14.11 0.88 21.49
N VAL A 270 -14.34 -0.43 21.62
CA VAL A 270 -15.61 -0.94 22.15
C VAL A 270 -15.71 -0.55 23.62
N TYR A 271 -16.55 0.41 23.97
CA TYR A 271 -16.89 0.71 25.35
C TYR A 271 -17.66 -0.47 25.94
N THR A 272 -16.96 -1.36 26.65
CA THR A 272 -17.62 -2.30 27.56
C THR A 272 -18.27 -1.48 28.67
N LYS A 273 -19.60 -1.43 28.71
CA LYS A 273 -20.34 -0.99 29.90
C LYS A 273 -19.85 -1.87 31.06
N LYS A 274 -19.13 -1.26 32.01
CA LYS A 274 -18.92 -1.89 33.31
C LYS A 274 -20.30 -2.06 33.95
N THR A 275 -20.78 -3.29 34.01
CA THR A 275 -21.91 -3.72 34.85
C THR A 275 -21.50 -3.74 36.31
#